data_AF-A0A2M7VXT2-F1
#
_entry.id   AF-A0A2M7VXT2-F1
#
_cell.length_a   1.000
_cell.length_b   1.000
_cell.length_c   1.000
_cell.angle_alpha   90.00
_cell.angle_beta   90.00
_cell.angle_gamma   90.00
#
_symmetry.space_group_name_H-M   'P 1'
#
loop_
_entity.id
_entity.type
_entity.pdbx_description
1 polymer ?
#
loop_
_entity_poly.entity_id
_entity_poly.type
_entity_poly.pdbx_seq_one_letter_code
_entity_poly.pdbx_strand_id
1 'polypeptide(L)' 'KGLTQIELANKIQSDRQYLYKIEKAKVSVSVSKLAIIAKALDITIKELVDFE' A
#
# COMPACT_ATOMS: atom_id res chain seq x y z
N LYS A 1 3.35 -4.80 -10.01
CA LYS A 1 2.15 -5.69 -9.93
C LYS A 1 1.01 -5.28 -10.88
N GLY A 2 1.16 -4.28 -11.76
CA GLY A 2 0.17 -3.96 -12.81
C GLY A 2 -1.17 -3.36 -12.33
N LEU A 3 -1.37 -3.20 -11.02
CA LEU A 3 -2.55 -2.57 -10.45
C LEU A 3 -2.47 -1.04 -10.57
N THR A 4 -3.59 -0.43 -10.92
CA THR A 4 -3.82 1.00 -10.71
C THR A 4 -3.97 1.32 -9.23
N GLN A 5 -3.78 2.59 -8.86
CA GLN A 5 -4.05 3.06 -7.49
C GLN A 5 -5.50 2.81 -7.07
N ILE A 6 -6.46 2.89 -8.02
CA ILE A 6 -7.88 2.66 -7.71
C ILE A 6 -8.09 1.18 -7.33
N GLU A 7 -7.52 0.25 -8.08
CA GLU A 7 -7.66 -1.18 -7.82
C GLU A 7 -7.00 -1.58 -6.50
N LEU A 8 -5.80 -1.06 -6.21
CA LEU A 8 -5.13 -1.33 -4.94
C LEU A 8 -5.90 -0.71 -3.75
N ALA A 9 -6.38 0.53 -3.89
CA ALA A 9 -7.18 1.19 -2.86
C ALA A 9 -8.45 0.38 -2.52
N ASN A 10 -9.15 -0.11 -3.55
CA ASN A 10 -10.32 -0.98 -3.40
C ASN A 10 -9.96 -2.29 -2.66
N LYS A 11 -8.83 -2.93 -3.02
CA LYS A 11 -8.35 -4.16 -2.35
C LYS A 11 -8.05 -3.97 -0.86
N ILE A 12 -7.54 -2.80 -0.47
CA ILE A 12 -7.17 -2.50 0.93
C ILE A 12 -8.27 -1.75 1.70
N GLN A 13 -9.47 -1.64 1.13
CA GLN A 13 -10.61 -0.90 1.67
C GLN A 13 -10.21 0.53 2.11
N SER A 14 -9.52 1.24 1.21
CA SER A 14 -9.18 2.65 1.37
C SER A 14 -9.57 3.45 0.15
N ASP A 15 -9.53 4.77 0.27
CA ASP A 15 -9.71 5.65 -0.87
C ASP A 15 -8.40 5.84 -1.65
N ARG A 16 -8.56 6.13 -2.95
CA ARG A 16 -7.45 6.37 -3.88
C ARG A 16 -6.56 7.54 -3.45
N GLN A 17 -7.12 8.58 -2.83
CA GLN A 17 -6.37 9.77 -2.41
C GLN A 17 -5.48 9.47 -1.20
N TYR A 18 -5.92 8.63 -0.27
CA TYR A 18 -5.11 8.13 0.83
C TYR A 18 -3.95 7.29 0.33
N LEU A 19 -4.20 6.35 -0.60
CA LEU A 19 -3.12 5.59 -1.24
C LEU A 19 -2.10 6.49 -1.96
N TYR A 20 -2.58 7.50 -2.70
CA TYR A 20 -1.71 8.52 -3.29
C TYR A 20 -0.87 9.26 -2.23
N LYS A 21 -1.45 9.61 -1.08
CA LYS A 21 -0.71 10.28 0.01
C LYS A 21 0.36 9.37 0.61
N ILE A 22 0.08 8.07 0.76
CA ILE A 22 1.06 7.08 1.23
C ILE A 22 2.25 7.01 0.25
N GLU A 23 1.98 6.82 -1.04
CA GLU A 23 3.02 6.70 -2.07
C GLU A 23 3.85 7.98 -2.26
N LYS A 24 3.30 9.14 -1.88
CA LYS A 24 3.99 10.44 -1.90
C LYS A 24 4.57 10.84 -0.53
N ALA A 25 4.58 9.94 0.45
CA ALA A 25 5.05 10.19 1.81
C ALA A 25 4.41 11.43 2.48
N LYS A 26 3.15 11.73 2.12
CA LYS A 26 2.36 12.87 2.65
C LYS A 26 1.57 12.51 3.91
N VAL A 27 1.54 11.23 4.28
CA VAL A 27 0.86 10.73 5.48
C VAL A 27 1.66 9.57 6.06
N SER A 28 1.69 9.47 7.39
CA SER A 28 2.20 8.31 8.10
C SER A 28 1.22 7.14 7.99
N VAL A 29 1.77 5.92 7.94
CA VAL A 29 0.99 4.68 7.82
C VAL A 29 1.38 3.74 8.95
N SER A 30 0.40 3.05 9.54
CA SER A 30 0.65 2.06 10.58
C SER A 30 1.28 0.79 9.99
N VAL A 31 2.01 0.05 10.82
CA VAL A 31 2.54 -1.28 10.45
C VAL A 31 1.42 -2.24 10.03
N SER A 32 0.25 -2.17 10.69
CA SER A 32 -0.93 -2.96 10.30
C SER A 32 -1.42 -2.62 8.89
N LYS A 33 -1.37 -1.34 8.48
CA LYS A 33 -1.77 -0.94 7.12
C LYS A 33 -0.74 -1.37 6.08
N LEU A 34 0.56 -1.32 6.40
CA LEU A 34 1.61 -1.90 5.57
C LEU A 34 1.38 -3.40 5.34
N ALA A 35 1.02 -4.15 6.38
CA ALA A 35 0.70 -5.58 6.27
C ALA A 35 -0.47 -5.86 5.32
N ILE A 36 -1.52 -5.04 5.38
CA ILE A 36 -2.68 -5.14 4.47
C ILE A 36 -2.26 -4.83 3.02
N ILE A 37 -1.42 -3.81 2.81
CA ILE A 37 -0.91 -3.45 1.49
C ILE A 37 -0.04 -4.57 0.91
N ALA A 38 0.89 -5.12 1.70
CA ALA A 38 1.73 -6.24 1.29
C ALA A 38 0.89 -7.45 0.87
N LYS A 39 -0.11 -7.81 1.69
CA LYS A 39 -1.06 -8.88 1.38
C LYS A 39 -1.84 -8.62 0.09
N ALA A 40 -2.30 -7.40 -0.14
CA ALA A 40 -3.06 -7.05 -1.35
C ALA A 40 -2.19 -7.08 -2.63
N LEU A 41 -0.88 -6.86 -2.48
CA LEU A 41 0.12 -6.95 -3.53
C LEU A 41 0.68 -8.36 -3.71
N ASP A 42 0.29 -9.32 -2.86
CA ASP A 42 0.80 -10.68 -2.82
C ASP A 42 2.34 -10.70 -2.71
N ILE A 43 2.85 -10.01 -1.68
CA ILE A 43 4.26 -9.95 -1.29
C ILE A 43 4.37 -9.99 0.24
N THR A 44 5.56 -10.26 0.75
CA THR A 44 5.87 -10.14 2.17
C THR A 44 6.01 -8.68 2.60
N ILE A 45 5.86 -8.41 3.91
CA ILE A 45 6.14 -7.07 4.47
C ILE A 45 7.60 -6.70 4.24
N LYS A 46 8.51 -7.67 4.31
CA LYS A 46 9.95 -7.45 4.02
C LYS A 46 10.10 -6.85 2.63
N GLU A 47 9.56 -7.49 1.59
CA GLU A 47 9.61 -6.98 0.21
C GLU A 47 8.95 -5.61 0.03
N LEU A 48 7.94 -5.26 0.85
CA LEU A 48 7.28 -3.95 0.77
C LEU A 48 8.16 -2.81 1.31
N VAL A 49 9.03 -3.10 2.29
CA VAL A 49 9.87 -2.11 2.98
C VAL A 49 11.37 -2.27 2.68
N ASP A 50 11.73 -3.25 1.86
CA ASP A 50 13.09 -3.42 1.34
C ASP A 50 13.31 -2.37 0.26
N PHE A 51 14.19 -1.41 0.53
CA PHE A 51 14.56 -0.34 -0.40
C PHE A 51 15.95 -0.57 -1.00
N GLU A 52 16.55 -1.72 -0.74
CA GLU A 52 17.85 -2.18 -1.26
C GLU A 52 17.71 -2.87 -2.62
#